data_AF-A0A1C3EIS0-F1
#
_entry.id   AF-A0A1C3EIS0-F1
#
_cell.length_a   1.000
_cell.length_b   1.000
_cell.length_c   1.000
_cell.angle_alpha   90.00
_cell.angle_beta   90.00
_cell.angle_gamma   90.00
#
_symmetry.space_group_name_H-M   'P 1'
#
loop_
_entity.id
_entity.type
_entity.pdbx_description
1 polymer ?
#
loop_
_entity_poly.entity_id
_entity_poly.type
_entity_poly.pdbx_seq_one_letter_code
_entity_poly.pdbx_strand_id
1 'polypeptide(L)'
;MPRSPFGDYFFFEKQIPGPTSPIREPNWRELWCLLARKHPEKRLKDPWCLRLLKCWELRERIPTVNDHIDEAVLMAVSLRETDPFVSAEIEARLLAHQTVSEVAAVVQWPENAIVAYEALFFEVLPLLKTSISWIQHNAVKFRPVEITKSHEYSYFWKVVAYQSGLTELERYLTPELRTLVRRYGLLGYLREESQLTREEKLRVLRILSPRDTPRHPRPQTCKLVYAAEKLRELRAQCQWLQTVCNSQP
;
A
#
# COMPACT_ATOMS: atom_id res chain seq x y z
N MET A 1 5.32 22.24 -19.68
CA MET A 1 4.24 21.79 -18.77
C MET A 1 4.59 20.38 -18.30
N PRO A 2 4.78 20.13 -17.00
CA PRO A 2 5.00 18.77 -16.53
C PRO A 2 3.73 17.97 -16.79
N ARG A 3 3.87 16.83 -17.48
CA ARG A 3 2.77 15.88 -17.65
C ARG A 3 2.33 15.46 -16.26
N SER A 4 1.05 15.66 -15.97
CA SER A 4 0.38 14.97 -14.88
C SER A 4 0.79 13.48 -14.91
N PRO A 5 1.19 12.86 -13.78
CA PRO A 5 1.48 11.43 -13.73
C PRO A 5 0.23 10.57 -14.02
N PHE A 6 -0.94 11.21 -14.17
CA PHE A 6 -2.24 10.60 -14.42
C PHE A 6 -2.57 10.47 -15.92
N GLY A 7 -1.56 10.26 -16.77
CA GLY A 7 -1.78 9.89 -18.17
C GLY A 7 -2.56 8.58 -18.24
N ASP A 8 -3.72 8.61 -18.91
CA ASP A 8 -4.59 7.47 -19.25
C ASP A 8 -5.79 7.13 -18.32
N TYR A 9 -6.36 8.12 -17.61
CA TYR A 9 -7.70 7.97 -16.99
C TYR A 9 -8.90 8.08 -17.98
N PHE A 10 -8.69 7.87 -19.27
CA PHE A 10 -9.74 8.04 -20.29
C PHE A 10 -10.76 6.88 -20.37
N PHE A 11 -10.60 5.81 -19.59
CA PHE A 11 -11.47 4.61 -19.65
C PHE A 11 -12.57 4.50 -18.57
N PHE A 12 -12.67 5.42 -17.60
CA PHE A 12 -13.42 5.16 -16.36
C PHE A 12 -14.88 5.66 -16.29
N GLU A 13 -15.37 6.53 -17.17
CA GLU A 13 -16.68 7.18 -16.96
C GLU A 13 -17.88 6.22 -16.93
N LYS A 14 -17.78 5.05 -17.56
CA LYS A 14 -18.87 4.05 -17.60
C LYS A 14 -18.83 3.00 -16.48
N GLN A 15 -17.78 2.96 -15.65
CA GLN A 15 -17.56 1.86 -14.69
C GLN A 15 -17.41 2.26 -13.23
N ILE A 16 -17.34 3.55 -12.88
CA ILE A 16 -17.26 3.93 -11.46
C ILE A 16 -18.59 3.55 -10.78
N PRO A 17 -18.59 2.59 -9.83
CA PRO A 17 -19.82 2.17 -9.17
C PRO A 17 -20.46 3.37 -8.46
N GLY A 18 -21.79 3.42 -8.46
CA GLY A 18 -22.53 4.46 -7.75
C GLY A 18 -22.14 4.54 -6.26
N PRO A 19 -22.36 5.69 -5.60
CA PRO A 19 -22.00 5.88 -4.18
C PRO A 19 -22.65 4.87 -3.24
N THR A 20 -23.82 4.31 -3.62
CA THR A 20 -24.55 3.28 -2.89
C THR A 20 -24.15 1.85 -3.25
N SER A 21 -23.19 1.68 -4.17
CA SER A 21 -22.79 0.36 -4.64
C SER A 21 -21.94 -0.38 -3.60
N PRO A 22 -22.26 -1.65 -3.28
CA PRO A 22 -21.46 -2.46 -2.35
C PRO A 22 -20.13 -2.93 -2.95
N ILE A 23 -19.93 -2.74 -4.27
CA ILE A 23 -18.72 -3.16 -5.00
C ILE A 23 -17.81 -1.99 -5.37
N ARG A 24 -18.00 -0.83 -4.74
CA ARG A 24 -17.13 0.35 -4.96
C ARG A 24 -15.66 0.03 -4.64
N GLU A 25 -14.73 0.72 -5.30
CA GLU A 25 -13.29 0.59 -5.00
C GLU A 25 -12.93 1.34 -3.70
N PRO A 26 -11.81 1.04 -3.03
CA PRO A 26 -11.43 1.73 -1.78
C PRO A 26 -11.30 3.25 -1.92
N ASN A 27 -10.89 3.74 -3.09
CA ASN A 27 -10.74 5.17 -3.40
C ASN A 27 -11.92 5.73 -4.22
N TRP A 28 -13.11 5.14 -4.13
CA TRP A 28 -14.26 5.58 -4.93
C TRP A 28 -14.60 7.06 -4.75
N ARG A 29 -14.41 7.64 -3.54
CA ARG A 29 -14.66 9.07 -3.29
C ARG A 29 -13.73 9.96 -4.11
N GLU A 30 -12.44 9.62 -4.17
CA GLU A 30 -11.47 10.28 -5.04
C GLU A 30 -11.90 10.20 -6.51
N LEU A 31 -12.24 9.00 -7.00
CA LEU A 31 -12.67 8.79 -8.38
C LEU A 31 -13.92 9.61 -8.73
N TRP A 32 -14.90 9.67 -7.83
CA TRP A 32 -16.09 10.49 -8.00
C TRP A 32 -15.78 11.99 -7.98
N CYS A 33 -14.87 12.44 -7.14
CA CYS A 33 -14.44 13.85 -7.14
C CYS A 33 -13.74 14.20 -8.46
N LEU A 34 -12.85 13.35 -8.97
CA LEU A 34 -12.21 13.54 -10.28
C LEU A 34 -13.24 13.59 -11.42
N LEU A 35 -14.27 12.74 -11.38
CA LEU A 35 -15.37 12.77 -12.34
C LEU A 35 -16.17 14.07 -12.23
N ALA A 36 -16.53 14.48 -11.01
CA ALA A 36 -17.32 15.68 -10.73
C ALA A 36 -16.59 16.99 -11.10
N ARG A 37 -15.26 16.97 -11.19
CA ARG A 37 -14.48 18.08 -11.75
C ARG A 37 -14.70 18.26 -13.25
N LYS A 38 -14.92 17.17 -13.99
CA LYS A 38 -15.23 17.20 -15.43
C LYS A 38 -16.72 17.41 -15.70
N HIS A 39 -17.56 16.89 -14.81
CA HIS A 39 -19.01 16.85 -14.92
C HIS A 39 -19.66 17.37 -13.64
N PRO A 40 -19.81 18.71 -13.46
CA PRO A 40 -20.29 19.31 -12.22
C PRO A 40 -21.67 18.81 -11.76
N GLU A 41 -22.52 18.37 -12.67
CA GLU A 41 -23.83 17.76 -12.39
C GLU A 41 -23.74 16.40 -11.69
N LYS A 42 -22.57 15.75 -11.72
CA LYS A 42 -22.27 14.50 -11.01
C LYS A 42 -21.72 14.70 -9.60
N ARG A 43 -21.67 15.95 -9.10
CA ARG A 43 -21.22 16.25 -7.72
C ARG A 43 -22.09 15.54 -6.69
N LEU A 44 -21.43 14.78 -5.81
CA LEU A 44 -22.08 14.13 -4.67
C LEU A 44 -22.22 15.10 -3.50
N LYS A 45 -23.29 14.95 -2.73
CA LYS A 45 -23.49 15.66 -1.43
C LYS A 45 -22.79 14.96 -0.26
N ASP A 46 -21.83 14.07 -0.55
CA ASP A 46 -21.01 13.40 0.47
C ASP A 46 -20.06 14.43 1.12
N PRO A 47 -20.02 14.54 2.46
CA PRO A 47 -19.20 15.56 3.14
C PRO A 47 -17.71 15.48 2.83
N TRP A 48 -17.16 14.27 2.65
CA TRP A 48 -15.76 14.08 2.31
C TRP A 48 -15.48 14.50 0.88
N CYS A 49 -16.35 14.14 -0.06
CA CYS A 49 -16.25 14.59 -1.45
C CYS A 49 -16.29 16.12 -1.57
N LEU A 50 -17.19 16.79 -0.85
CA LEU A 50 -17.28 18.24 -0.85
C LEU A 50 -16.00 18.91 -0.31
N ARG A 51 -15.44 18.36 0.79
CA ARG A 51 -14.17 18.85 1.37
C ARG A 51 -12.99 18.66 0.41
N LEU A 52 -12.89 17.51 -0.25
CA LEU A 52 -11.84 17.21 -1.23
C LEU A 52 -11.93 18.13 -2.45
N LEU A 53 -13.13 18.28 -3.04
CA LEU A 53 -13.35 19.19 -4.16
C LEU A 53 -12.95 20.63 -3.81
N LYS A 54 -13.37 21.12 -2.64
CA LYS A 54 -12.98 22.46 -2.16
C LYS A 54 -11.46 22.59 -2.03
N CYS A 55 -10.77 21.58 -1.48
CA CYS A 55 -9.31 21.61 -1.37
C CYS A 55 -8.62 21.68 -2.74
N TRP A 56 -9.10 20.94 -3.72
CA TRP A 56 -8.55 21.00 -5.09
C TRP A 56 -8.86 22.32 -5.80
N GLU A 57 -10.09 22.82 -5.72
CA GLU A 57 -10.46 24.14 -6.26
C GLU A 57 -9.58 25.25 -5.70
N LEU A 58 -9.24 25.19 -4.41
CA LEU A 58 -8.37 26.16 -3.74
C LEU A 58 -6.88 26.02 -4.11
N ARG A 59 -6.39 24.82 -4.47
CA ARG A 59 -5.02 24.64 -4.99
C ARG A 59 -4.86 25.20 -6.41
N GLU A 60 -5.95 25.34 -7.16
CA GLU A 60 -5.95 25.77 -8.57
C GLU A 60 -6.12 27.27 -8.75
N ARG A 61 -6.43 28.01 -7.68
CA ARG A 61 -6.56 29.47 -7.70
C ARG A 61 -5.77 30.13 -6.57
N ILE A 62 -5.63 31.45 -6.65
CA ILE A 62 -5.06 32.23 -5.54
C ILE A 62 -6.06 32.21 -4.37
N PRO A 63 -5.64 31.75 -3.16
CA PRO A 63 -6.49 31.78 -1.99
C PRO A 63 -6.83 33.22 -1.58
N THR A 64 -8.06 33.42 -1.12
CA THR A 64 -8.55 34.66 -0.54
C THR A 64 -8.61 34.54 0.99
N VAL A 65 -8.70 35.67 1.69
CA VAL A 65 -8.72 35.72 3.17
C VAL A 65 -9.89 34.92 3.79
N ASN A 66 -10.96 34.68 3.01
CA ASN A 66 -12.13 33.92 3.46
C ASN A 66 -12.04 32.41 3.17
N ASP A 67 -10.99 31.96 2.49
CA ASP A 67 -10.85 30.56 2.11
C ASP A 67 -10.38 29.72 3.28
N HIS A 68 -11.32 29.04 3.94
CA HIS A 68 -10.98 28.00 4.91
C HIS A 68 -10.65 26.68 4.19
N ILE A 69 -9.38 26.30 4.20
CA ILE A 69 -8.89 25.01 3.71
C ILE A 69 -8.92 23.99 4.84
N ASP A 70 -9.41 22.80 4.55
CA ASP A 70 -9.36 21.69 5.48
C ASP A 70 -7.96 21.08 5.50
N GLU A 71 -7.18 21.42 6.51
CA GLU A 71 -5.77 21.00 6.62
C GLU A 71 -5.60 19.48 6.62
N ALA A 72 -6.51 18.74 7.26
CA ALA A 72 -6.46 17.29 7.32
C ALA A 72 -6.64 16.65 5.93
N VAL A 73 -7.59 17.17 5.14
CA VAL A 73 -7.81 16.72 3.76
C VAL A 73 -6.63 17.09 2.89
N LEU A 74 -6.08 18.30 3.03
CA LEU A 74 -4.91 18.74 2.28
C LEU A 74 -3.69 17.85 2.57
N MET A 75 -3.46 17.51 3.83
CA MET A 75 -2.39 16.57 4.23
C MET A 75 -2.62 15.18 3.65
N ALA A 76 -3.85 14.65 3.70
CA ALA A 76 -4.16 13.33 3.14
C ALA A 76 -3.95 13.29 1.61
N VAL A 77 -4.33 14.36 0.90
CA VAL A 77 -4.06 14.51 -0.54
C VAL A 77 -2.56 14.57 -0.80
N SER A 78 -1.83 15.39 -0.05
CA SER A 78 -0.37 15.49 -0.20
C SER A 78 0.30 14.13 0.03
N LEU A 79 -0.07 13.41 1.11
CA LEU A 79 0.44 12.07 1.40
C LEU A 79 0.28 11.13 0.22
N ARG A 80 -0.93 11.07 -0.33
CA ARG A 80 -1.30 10.21 -1.45
C ARG A 80 -0.47 10.52 -2.70
N GLU A 81 -0.18 11.79 -2.94
CA GLU A 81 0.57 12.28 -4.11
C GLU A 81 2.09 12.12 -3.95
N THR A 82 2.64 12.31 -2.74
CA THR A 82 4.09 12.49 -2.54
C THR A 82 4.78 11.32 -1.85
N ASP A 83 4.09 10.55 -1.01
CA ASP A 83 4.69 9.40 -0.31
C ASP A 83 3.80 8.15 -0.40
N PRO A 84 3.88 7.41 -1.53
CA PRO A 84 3.15 6.16 -1.72
C PRO A 84 3.61 5.05 -0.76
N PHE A 85 4.80 5.19 -0.15
CA PHE A 85 5.34 4.24 0.80
C PHE A 85 4.67 4.37 2.17
N VAL A 86 4.53 5.59 2.70
CA VAL A 86 3.76 5.84 3.93
C VAL A 86 2.29 5.52 3.71
N SER A 87 1.74 5.89 2.55
CA SER A 87 0.39 5.51 2.15
C SER A 87 0.18 3.99 2.24
N ALA A 88 1.10 3.20 1.69
CA ALA A 88 1.03 1.75 1.76
C ALA A 88 1.15 1.18 3.18
N GLU A 89 1.98 1.76 4.03
CA GLU A 89 2.09 1.36 5.44
C GLU A 89 0.79 1.61 6.20
N ILE A 90 0.19 2.81 6.04
CA ILE A 90 -1.10 3.15 6.65
C ILE A 90 -2.17 2.13 6.23
N GLU A 91 -2.29 1.88 4.93
CA GLU A 91 -3.26 0.94 4.38
C GLU A 91 -3.07 -0.49 4.93
N ALA A 92 -1.82 -0.96 5.00
CA ALA A 92 -1.51 -2.26 5.58
C ALA A 92 -1.86 -2.33 7.07
N ARG A 93 -1.53 -1.30 7.85
CA ARG A 93 -1.84 -1.27 9.29
C ARG A 93 -3.33 -1.24 9.58
N LEU A 94 -4.12 -0.49 8.80
CA LEU A 94 -5.58 -0.49 8.90
C LEU A 94 -6.16 -1.87 8.57
N LEU A 95 -5.62 -2.57 7.56
CA LEU A 95 -5.99 -3.96 7.26
C LEU A 95 -5.60 -4.95 8.37
N ALA A 96 -4.55 -4.65 9.14
CA ALA A 96 -4.15 -5.40 10.33
C ALA A 96 -4.99 -5.05 11.58
N HIS A 97 -6.13 -4.37 11.41
CA HIS A 97 -7.06 -3.96 12.47
C HIS A 97 -6.49 -2.96 13.49
N GLN A 98 -5.43 -2.23 13.17
CA GLN A 98 -5.04 -1.09 14.00
C GLN A 98 -6.08 0.03 13.90
N THR A 99 -6.29 0.71 15.01
CA THR A 99 -7.12 1.92 15.09
C THR A 99 -6.43 3.09 14.41
N VAL A 100 -7.21 4.09 14.00
CA VAL A 100 -6.67 5.31 13.36
C VAL A 100 -5.65 6.01 14.28
N SER A 101 -5.90 6.06 15.59
CA SER A 101 -4.98 6.66 16.57
C SER A 101 -3.65 5.91 16.67
N GLU A 102 -3.68 4.56 16.68
CA GLU A 102 -2.46 3.75 16.69
C GLU A 102 -1.64 3.94 15.41
N VAL A 103 -2.31 3.96 14.24
CA VAL A 103 -1.64 4.20 12.96
C VAL A 103 -1.00 5.59 12.94
N ALA A 104 -1.74 6.62 13.37
CA ALA A 104 -1.27 8.00 13.46
C ALA A 104 -0.01 8.12 14.32
N ALA A 105 0.01 7.48 15.50
CA ALA A 105 1.16 7.47 16.39
C ALA A 105 2.41 6.83 15.74
N VAL A 106 2.23 5.70 15.05
CA VAL A 106 3.36 4.95 14.48
C VAL A 106 3.96 5.65 13.26
N VAL A 107 3.11 6.18 12.37
CA VAL A 107 3.60 6.88 11.17
C VAL A 107 3.93 8.35 11.43
N GLN A 108 3.71 8.83 12.66
CA GLN A 108 3.94 10.21 13.10
C GLN A 108 3.14 11.24 12.30
N TRP A 109 1.84 10.94 12.08
CA TRP A 109 0.92 11.83 11.37
C TRP A 109 -0.23 12.27 12.27
N PRO A 110 -0.85 13.44 12.01
CA PRO A 110 -2.06 13.85 12.70
C PRO A 110 -3.21 12.85 12.51
N GLU A 111 -3.91 12.52 13.58
CA GLU A 111 -5.01 11.53 13.56
C GLU A 111 -6.12 11.93 12.57
N ASN A 112 -6.48 13.21 12.55
CA ASN A 112 -7.47 13.76 11.61
C ASN A 112 -7.06 13.59 10.13
N ALA A 113 -5.75 13.64 9.81
CA ALA A 113 -5.25 13.39 8.46
C ALA A 113 -5.37 11.91 8.09
N ILE A 114 -5.15 10.98 9.04
CA ILE A 114 -5.38 9.54 8.81
C ILE A 114 -6.87 9.24 8.64
N VAL A 115 -7.76 9.87 9.43
CA VAL A 115 -9.22 9.78 9.24
C VAL A 115 -9.61 10.24 7.84
N ALA A 116 -9.08 11.40 7.39
CA ALA A 116 -9.34 11.91 6.05
C ALA A 116 -8.80 10.97 4.97
N TYR A 117 -7.61 10.40 5.16
CA TYR A 117 -7.00 9.46 4.23
C TYR A 117 -7.85 8.18 4.09
N GLU A 118 -8.23 7.57 5.21
CA GLU A 118 -9.08 6.37 5.24
C GLU A 118 -10.41 6.63 4.52
N ALA A 119 -11.08 7.74 4.85
CA ALA A 119 -12.36 8.07 4.24
C ALA A 119 -12.27 8.36 2.73
N LEU A 120 -11.24 9.05 2.27
CA LEU A 120 -11.14 9.51 0.88
C LEU A 120 -10.53 8.48 -0.07
N PHE A 121 -9.52 7.74 0.39
CA PHE A 121 -8.65 6.94 -0.47
C PHE A 121 -8.65 5.45 -0.15
N PHE A 122 -9.13 5.05 1.03
CA PHE A 122 -8.99 3.66 1.48
C PHE A 122 -10.13 3.24 2.43
N GLU A 123 -11.38 3.50 2.06
CA GLU A 123 -12.56 3.28 2.93
C GLU A 123 -12.79 1.77 3.18
N VAL A 124 -12.04 1.20 4.12
CA VAL A 124 -12.02 -0.24 4.38
C VAL A 124 -12.58 -0.58 5.75
N LEU A 125 -12.50 0.33 6.73
CA LEU A 125 -12.88 0.04 8.11
C LEU A 125 -14.34 -0.44 8.26
N PRO A 126 -15.34 0.15 7.57
CA PRO A 126 -16.71 -0.33 7.62
C PRO A 126 -16.90 -1.75 7.01
N LEU A 127 -15.98 -2.16 6.14
CA LEU A 127 -16.07 -3.39 5.34
C LEU A 127 -15.24 -4.55 5.90
N LEU A 128 -14.26 -4.25 6.77
CA LEU A 128 -13.35 -5.24 7.36
C LEU A 128 -14.07 -6.43 8.01
N LYS A 129 -15.21 -6.19 8.66
CA LYS A 129 -15.98 -7.23 9.38
C LYS A 129 -17.14 -7.82 8.57
N THR A 130 -17.51 -7.18 7.47
CA THR A 130 -18.76 -7.48 6.76
C THR A 130 -18.52 -8.08 5.37
N SER A 131 -17.35 -7.89 4.77
CA SER A 131 -17.08 -8.35 3.40
C SER A 131 -15.63 -8.78 3.15
N ILE A 132 -15.30 -9.99 3.63
CA ILE A 132 -13.98 -10.64 3.46
C ILE A 132 -13.57 -10.70 1.98
N SER A 133 -14.47 -11.17 1.11
CA SER A 133 -14.21 -11.29 -0.33
C SER A 133 -13.93 -9.94 -0.97
N TRP A 134 -14.67 -8.89 -0.59
CA TRP A 134 -14.43 -7.54 -1.10
C TRP A 134 -13.04 -7.03 -0.66
N ILE A 135 -12.66 -7.22 0.60
CA ILE A 135 -11.35 -6.77 1.11
C ILE A 135 -10.22 -7.46 0.33
N GLN A 136 -10.33 -8.78 0.12
CA GLN A 136 -9.36 -9.55 -0.65
C GLN A 136 -9.25 -9.05 -2.10
N HIS A 137 -10.36 -8.80 -2.77
CA HIS A 137 -10.35 -8.44 -4.19
C HIS A 137 -10.06 -6.96 -4.47
N ASN A 138 -10.47 -6.04 -3.58
CA ASN A 138 -10.46 -4.60 -3.86
C ASN A 138 -9.44 -3.82 -3.02
N ALA A 139 -9.31 -4.12 -1.72
CA ALA A 139 -8.38 -3.42 -0.83
C ALA A 139 -6.96 -4.01 -0.88
N VAL A 140 -6.87 -5.34 -0.74
CA VAL A 140 -5.61 -6.09 -0.86
C VAL A 140 -5.20 -6.23 -2.33
N LYS A 141 -6.19 -6.27 -3.24
CA LYS A 141 -6.02 -6.53 -4.68
C LYS A 141 -5.33 -7.86 -4.95
N PHE A 142 -5.90 -8.96 -4.44
CA PHE A 142 -5.45 -10.35 -4.66
C PHE A 142 -5.66 -10.81 -6.13
N ARG A 143 -5.27 -10.00 -7.12
CA ARG A 143 -5.31 -10.34 -8.55
C ARG A 143 -3.90 -10.72 -9.03
N PRO A 144 -3.75 -11.76 -9.88
CA PRO A 144 -2.44 -12.27 -10.30
C PRO A 144 -1.66 -11.39 -11.30
N VAL A 145 -2.21 -10.25 -11.74
CA VAL A 145 -1.76 -9.59 -12.97
C VAL A 145 -1.58 -8.10 -12.69
N GLU A 146 -0.39 -7.58 -13.02
CA GLU A 146 -0.01 -6.15 -12.99
C GLU A 146 0.47 -5.56 -11.65
N ILE A 147 1.30 -6.28 -10.90
CA ILE A 147 2.14 -5.61 -9.90
C ILE A 147 3.33 -4.96 -10.64
N THR A 148 3.29 -3.64 -10.78
CA THR A 148 4.46 -2.87 -11.25
C THR A 148 5.52 -2.80 -10.16
N LYS A 149 6.81 -2.76 -10.53
CA LYS A 149 7.95 -2.72 -9.59
C LYS A 149 7.81 -1.67 -8.47
N SER A 150 7.13 -0.56 -8.76
CA SER A 150 6.93 0.57 -7.83
C SER A 150 5.87 0.34 -6.74
N HIS A 151 5.07 -0.73 -6.80
CA HIS A 151 3.97 -0.98 -5.86
C HIS A 151 3.99 -2.37 -5.20
N GLU A 152 5.05 -3.16 -5.42
CA GLU A 152 5.20 -4.51 -4.89
C GLU A 152 5.16 -4.57 -3.36
N TYR A 153 5.77 -3.58 -2.68
CA TYR A 153 5.77 -3.48 -1.23
C TYR A 153 4.36 -3.25 -0.68
N SER A 154 3.55 -2.42 -1.35
CA SER A 154 2.18 -2.13 -0.94
C SER A 154 1.34 -3.39 -0.96
N TYR A 155 1.39 -4.13 -2.06
CA TYR A 155 0.70 -5.41 -2.16
C TYR A 155 1.18 -6.40 -1.08
N PHE A 156 2.49 -6.60 -0.96
CA PHE A 156 3.07 -7.55 0.00
C PHE A 156 2.66 -7.24 1.44
N TRP A 157 2.80 -5.98 1.88
CA TRP A 157 2.44 -5.59 3.23
C TRP A 157 0.95 -5.73 3.50
N LYS A 158 0.09 -5.38 2.55
CA LYS A 158 -1.36 -5.57 2.70
C LYS A 158 -1.73 -7.04 2.82
N VAL A 159 -1.09 -7.92 2.05
CA VAL A 159 -1.32 -9.37 2.14
C VAL A 159 -0.86 -9.88 3.50
N VAL A 160 0.36 -9.55 3.93
CA VAL A 160 0.89 -9.97 5.24
C VAL A 160 0.01 -9.45 6.38
N ALA A 161 -0.32 -8.16 6.35
CA ALA A 161 -1.20 -7.54 7.33
C ALA A 161 -2.55 -8.25 7.43
N TYR A 162 -3.20 -8.47 6.29
CA TYR A 162 -4.53 -9.05 6.23
C TYR A 162 -4.56 -10.53 6.60
N GLN A 163 -3.54 -11.32 6.21
CA GLN A 163 -3.52 -12.77 6.45
C GLN A 163 -2.88 -13.16 7.78
N SER A 164 -1.86 -12.41 8.22
CA SER A 164 -1.00 -12.78 9.34
C SER A 164 -1.01 -11.75 10.48
N GLY A 165 -1.70 -10.62 10.28
CA GLY A 165 -1.89 -9.61 11.31
C GLY A 165 -0.68 -8.71 11.54
N LEU A 166 -0.81 -7.84 12.55
CA LEU A 166 0.15 -6.79 12.86
C LEU A 166 1.53 -7.34 13.24
N THR A 167 1.59 -8.37 14.09
CA THR A 167 2.86 -8.92 14.58
C THR A 167 3.77 -9.40 13.45
N GLU A 168 3.19 -10.04 12.43
CA GLU A 168 3.96 -10.49 11.26
C GLU A 168 4.32 -9.31 10.36
N LEU A 169 3.41 -8.35 10.17
CA LEU A 169 3.69 -7.12 9.43
C LEU A 169 4.88 -6.34 10.01
N GLU A 170 5.00 -6.21 11.33
CA GLU A 170 6.08 -5.48 11.99
C GLU A 170 7.47 -6.04 11.67
N ARG A 171 7.59 -7.35 11.41
CA ARG A 171 8.85 -7.97 11.00
C ARG A 171 9.36 -7.44 9.67
N TYR A 172 8.48 -6.97 8.79
CA TYR A 172 8.83 -6.42 7.48
C TYR A 172 8.86 -4.89 7.45
N LEU A 173 8.45 -4.23 8.55
CA LEU A 173 8.42 -2.79 8.70
C LEU A 173 9.51 -2.27 9.65
N THR A 174 10.62 -2.99 9.82
CA THR A 174 11.77 -2.47 10.58
C THR A 174 12.38 -1.25 9.87
N PRO A 175 12.99 -0.29 10.59
CA PRO A 175 13.60 0.89 9.98
C PRO A 175 14.58 0.54 8.86
N GLU A 176 15.36 -0.52 9.04
CA GLU A 176 16.34 -0.99 8.05
C GLU A 176 15.65 -1.48 6.78
N LEU A 177 14.62 -2.35 6.92
CA LEU A 177 13.88 -2.84 5.77
C LEU A 177 13.12 -1.72 5.07
N ARG A 178 12.61 -0.74 5.82
CA ARG A 178 11.98 0.43 5.21
C ARG A 178 12.95 1.19 4.32
N THR A 179 14.15 1.48 4.81
CA THR A 179 15.18 2.16 4.02
C THR A 179 15.56 1.36 2.78
N LEU A 180 15.72 0.04 2.90
CA LEU A 180 16.08 -0.82 1.78
C LEU A 180 14.98 -0.90 0.72
N VAL A 181 13.71 -1.09 1.13
CA VAL A 181 12.58 -1.15 0.20
C VAL A 181 12.35 0.21 -0.45
N ARG A 182 12.52 1.33 0.26
CA ARG A 182 12.48 2.68 -0.35
C ARG A 182 13.57 2.87 -1.40
N ARG A 183 14.77 2.34 -1.16
CA ARG A 183 15.93 2.53 -2.05
C ARG A 183 15.91 1.61 -3.28
N TYR A 184 15.43 0.38 -3.14
CA TYR A 184 15.59 -0.65 -4.16
C TYR A 184 14.27 -1.30 -4.63
N GLY A 185 13.13 -0.98 -4.00
CA GLY A 185 11.88 -1.71 -4.19
C GLY A 185 11.90 -3.11 -3.57
N LEU A 186 10.74 -3.76 -3.42
CA LEU A 186 10.63 -5.06 -2.74
C LEU A 186 11.31 -6.19 -3.53
N LEU A 187 11.09 -6.32 -4.84
CA LEU A 187 11.80 -7.34 -5.63
C LEU A 187 13.26 -6.99 -5.91
N GLY A 188 13.65 -5.71 -5.94
CA GLY A 188 15.07 -5.34 -5.97
C GLY A 188 15.77 -5.81 -4.70
N TYR A 189 15.14 -5.61 -3.56
CA TYR A 189 15.55 -6.14 -2.26
C TYR A 189 15.60 -7.69 -2.18
N LEU A 190 14.70 -8.41 -2.88
CA LEU A 190 14.65 -9.87 -2.88
C LEU A 190 15.49 -10.55 -3.98
N ARG A 191 16.05 -9.81 -4.94
CA ARG A 191 16.90 -10.36 -6.03
C ARG A 191 18.39 -10.26 -5.72
N GLU A 192 19.16 -11.27 -6.12
CA GLU A 192 20.62 -11.30 -6.01
C GLU A 192 21.33 -10.15 -6.75
N GLU A 193 20.67 -9.58 -7.76
CA GLU A 193 21.14 -8.47 -8.60
C GLU A 193 21.04 -7.10 -7.92
N SER A 194 20.54 -7.03 -6.68
CA SER A 194 20.65 -5.81 -5.89
C SER A 194 22.12 -5.44 -5.71
N GLN A 195 22.42 -4.14 -5.90
CA GLN A 195 23.67 -3.51 -5.46
C GLN A 195 23.84 -3.50 -3.92
N LEU A 196 23.10 -4.36 -3.20
CA LEU A 196 23.24 -4.57 -1.78
C LEU A 196 24.57 -5.26 -1.53
N THR A 197 25.31 -4.71 -0.59
CA THR A 197 26.52 -5.32 -0.06
C THR A 197 26.18 -6.69 0.56
N ARG A 198 27.19 -7.56 0.64
CA ARG A 198 27.07 -8.87 1.29
C ARG A 198 26.54 -8.76 2.73
N GLU A 199 26.93 -7.71 3.45
CA GLU A 199 26.47 -7.47 4.81
C GLU A 199 24.99 -7.09 4.90
N GLU A 200 24.50 -6.25 4.00
CA GLU A 200 23.08 -5.90 3.91
C GLU A 200 22.23 -7.14 3.61
N LYS A 201 22.66 -7.97 2.64
CA LYS A 201 21.99 -9.25 2.32
C LYS A 201 21.91 -10.19 3.53
N LEU A 202 22.98 -10.28 4.33
CA LEU A 202 23.02 -11.12 5.54
C LEU A 202 22.15 -10.58 6.67
N ARG A 203 22.09 -9.26 6.88
CA ARG A 203 21.21 -8.65 7.89
C ARG A 203 19.74 -8.86 7.54
N VAL A 204 19.40 -8.72 6.28
CA VAL A 204 18.06 -8.97 5.72
C VAL A 204 17.61 -10.41 5.94
N LEU A 205 18.45 -11.38 5.61
CA LEU A 205 18.14 -12.80 5.79
C LEU A 205 17.86 -13.18 7.25
N ARG A 206 18.48 -12.47 8.22
CA ARG A 206 18.23 -12.66 9.65
C ARG A 206 16.84 -12.15 10.07
N ILE A 207 16.37 -11.06 9.46
CA ILE A 207 15.03 -10.51 9.75
C ILE A 207 13.94 -11.39 9.14
N LEU A 208 14.13 -11.87 7.90
CA LEU A 208 13.17 -12.70 7.16
C LEU A 208 13.14 -14.18 7.60
N SER A 209 14.07 -14.62 8.43
CA SER A 209 14.09 -15.99 8.97
C SER A 209 14.48 -15.97 10.45
N PRO A 210 13.53 -15.61 11.33
CA PRO A 210 13.70 -15.82 12.77
C PRO A 210 13.95 -17.32 13.00
N ARG A 211 14.90 -17.66 13.87
CA ARG A 211 15.36 -19.04 14.11
C ARG A 211 14.28 -20.01 14.64
N ASP A 212 13.07 -19.53 14.95
CA ASP A 212 12.05 -20.26 15.72
C ASP A 212 10.73 -20.57 14.97
N THR A 213 10.70 -20.64 13.64
CA THR A 213 9.45 -21.07 12.93
C THR A 213 9.20 -22.59 12.99
N PRO A 214 8.05 -23.07 13.51
CA PRO A 214 7.71 -24.49 13.52
C PRO A 214 7.43 -25.04 12.12
N ARG A 215 7.88 -26.27 11.85
CA ARG A 215 7.63 -27.01 10.60
C ARG A 215 6.32 -27.79 10.70
N HIS A 216 5.27 -27.42 9.94
CA HIS A 216 4.10 -28.29 9.71
C HIS A 216 3.42 -28.06 8.35
N PRO A 217 2.56 -29.00 7.87
CA PRO A 217 2.63 -29.52 6.51
C PRO A 217 1.44 -29.20 5.58
N ARG A 218 1.80 -29.12 4.30
CA ARG A 218 1.04 -29.37 3.04
C ARG A 218 -0.08 -28.42 2.58
N PRO A 219 -0.24 -28.31 1.24
CA PRO A 219 -0.66 -27.09 0.58
C PRO A 219 -2.02 -27.23 -0.11
N GLN A 220 -2.86 -26.20 -0.03
CA GLN A 220 -3.88 -26.01 -1.06
C GLN A 220 -4.31 -24.56 -1.33
N THR A 221 -3.98 -23.57 -0.49
CA THR A 221 -4.46 -22.19 -0.76
C THR A 221 -3.62 -21.13 -0.05
N CYS A 222 -2.43 -20.83 -0.55
CA CYS A 222 -1.80 -19.49 -0.36
C CYS A 222 -0.53 -19.32 -1.21
N LYS A 223 -0.52 -18.35 -2.13
CA LYS A 223 0.65 -17.97 -2.94
C LYS A 223 1.84 -17.43 -2.12
N LEU A 224 1.65 -17.16 -0.82
CA LEU A 224 2.75 -16.90 0.12
C LEU A 224 3.56 -18.16 0.48
N VAL A 225 2.94 -19.35 0.47
CA VAL A 225 3.64 -20.64 0.65
C VAL A 225 4.56 -20.92 -0.56
N TYR A 226 4.11 -20.53 -1.76
CA TYR A 226 4.91 -20.58 -2.99
C TYR A 226 6.09 -19.59 -2.97
N ALA A 227 5.89 -18.37 -2.45
CA ALA A 227 6.97 -17.39 -2.29
C ALA A 227 8.05 -17.88 -1.28
N ALA A 228 7.63 -18.54 -0.19
CA ALA A 228 8.52 -19.14 0.79
C ALA A 228 9.24 -20.41 0.29
N GLU A 229 8.63 -21.22 -0.57
CA GLU A 229 9.29 -22.35 -1.24
C GLU A 229 10.28 -21.88 -2.31
N LYS A 230 9.94 -20.84 -3.09
CA LYS A 230 10.88 -20.23 -4.03
C LYS A 230 12.10 -19.61 -3.34
N LEU A 231 11.92 -19.06 -2.14
CA LEU A 231 13.01 -18.58 -1.28
C LEU A 231 13.92 -19.72 -0.75
N ARG A 232 13.41 -20.93 -0.53
CA ARG A 232 14.23 -22.11 -0.18
C ARG A 232 15.03 -22.64 -1.36
N GLU A 233 14.42 -22.65 -2.55
CA GLU A 233 15.07 -23.08 -3.79
C GLU A 233 16.23 -22.15 -4.19
N LEU A 234 16.04 -20.84 -4.04
CA LEU A 234 17.08 -19.84 -4.24
C LEU A 234 18.24 -19.98 -3.23
N ARG A 235 17.95 -20.28 -1.96
CA ARG A 235 18.99 -20.54 -0.93
C ARG A 235 19.87 -21.75 -1.24
N ALA A 236 19.32 -22.82 -1.83
CA ALA A 236 20.08 -24.00 -2.21
C ALA A 236 21.05 -23.72 -3.37
N GLN A 237 20.64 -22.86 -4.32
CA GLN A 237 21.48 -22.41 -5.42
C GLN A 237 22.62 -21.48 -4.95
N CYS A 238 22.34 -20.57 -4.00
CA CYS A 238 23.39 -19.74 -3.39
C CYS A 238 24.44 -20.57 -2.63
N GLN A 239 24.02 -21.65 -1.95
CA GLN A 239 24.94 -22.55 -1.25
C GLN A 239 25.82 -23.34 -2.21
N TRP A 240 25.26 -23.85 -3.31
CA TRP A 240 26.04 -24.52 -4.35
C TRP A 240 27.09 -23.58 -4.98
N LEU A 241 26.74 -22.33 -5.23
CA LEU A 241 27.66 -21.31 -5.73
C LEU A 241 28.79 -21.00 -4.73
N GLN A 242 28.48 -20.95 -3.43
CA GLN A 242 29.51 -20.76 -2.38
C GLN A 242 30.46 -21.96 -2.27
N THR A 243 30.00 -23.19 -2.43
CA THR A 243 30.88 -24.37 -2.43
C THR A 243 31.78 -24.40 -3.66
N VAL A 244 31.27 -24.01 -4.84
CA VAL A 244 32.05 -23.94 -6.08
C VAL A 244 33.10 -22.81 -6.02
N CYS A 245 32.78 -21.67 -5.43
CA CYS A 245 33.72 -20.55 -5.28
C CYS A 245 34.79 -20.77 -4.19
N ASN A 246 34.51 -21.57 -3.15
CA ASN A 246 35.48 -21.88 -2.10
C ASN A 246 36.34 -23.13 -2.41
N SER A 247 36.12 -23.77 -3.57
CA SER A 247 36.86 -24.96 -4.00
C SER A 247 37.70 -24.73 -5.25
N GLN A 248 37.80 -23.48 -5.73
CA GLN A 248 38.84 -23.09 -6.69
C GLN A 248 40.02 -22.48 -5.90
N PRO A 249 41.26 -22.93 -6.18
CA PRO A 249 42.42 -22.81 -5.30
C PRO A 249 42.92 -21.37 -5.09
#